data_AF-A0A368L9D3-F1
#
_entry.id   AF-A0A368L9D3-F1
#
_cell.length_a   1.000
_cell.length_b   1.000
_cell.length_c   1.000
_cell.angle_alpha   90.00
_cell.angle_beta   90.00
_cell.angle_gamma   90.00
#
_symmetry.space_group_name_H-M   'P 1'
#
loop_
_entity.id
_entity.type
_entity.pdbx_description
1 polymer ?
#
loop_
_entity_poly.entity_id
_entity_poly.type
_entity_poly.pdbx_seq_one_letter_code
_entity_poly.pdbx_strand_id
1 'polypeptide(L)'
;MRAYRPGESLEADRRDARPQRPGGPRLSGNTRHFRTPRQPRNAIGARGPDTAVRQARRVSDQGRDTCSADARQSRSVNGCRHGDVRFTGLTLRSRVPGEAAHRSIDGPEQAHRATDDRPGERPEGDREPQFARRSTGCRQHATAERSDQCGGLGITGSKCEADRSRRRRQGRVVTDERYTSAAGVEAAIRHAARNAAVADPSISTGDRITQEHFRRFLSRIFSEVEDSGWLLKGGTGVLARVGSARTTTDVDLFRKDQSLEGALNDLRRLAATDLGDFFRFEYTGHESSLGGQQTNSEGCRVSFDIYVGANKRGSLNVDLVVNVVITDEPTVKPPANGLDIPRLPCHDYRLYPVVDQIADKVCATLAEYRGKPSSREWDLVDLVVLATTEDVSADKLRRALLAEARGRSLTLPDRFSAPASWGRRYAKDARLVPACAHYQSVELAMSLMTAFIDQILRDEVSGKTWDHSRRDWA
;
A
#
# COMPACT_ATOMS: atom_id res chain seq x y z
N MET A 1 18.28 45.84 38.87
CA MET A 1 19.56 46.22 39.51
C MET A 1 20.68 45.96 38.52
N ARG A 2 21.63 46.91 38.46
CA ARG A 2 22.81 47.07 37.59
C ARG A 2 23.58 45.78 37.21
N ALA A 3 24.42 45.72 36.19
CA ALA A 3 24.72 46.43 34.94
C ALA A 3 26.14 45.97 34.54
N TYR A 4 26.37 45.53 33.30
CA TYR A 4 27.59 45.88 32.56
C TYR A 4 27.44 45.60 31.06
N ARG A 5 27.71 46.63 30.27
CA ARG A 5 27.87 46.76 28.81
C ARG A 5 28.73 48.05 28.64
N PRO A 6 29.27 48.39 27.48
CA PRO A 6 30.17 47.69 26.55
C PRO A 6 31.35 48.64 26.13
N GLY A 7 32.18 48.25 25.15
CA GLY A 7 33.04 49.14 24.36
C GLY A 7 33.43 48.39 23.07
N GLU A 8 32.93 48.79 21.90
CA GLU A 8 33.48 49.82 20.96
C GLU A 8 34.84 49.42 20.38
N SER A 9 35.23 49.66 19.13
CA SER A 9 34.66 50.10 17.85
C SER A 9 35.89 50.17 16.92
N LEU A 10 35.74 49.95 15.61
CA LEU A 10 36.46 50.68 14.53
C LEU A 10 36.04 50.17 13.14
N GLU A 11 35.14 50.95 12.52
CA GLU A 11 35.08 51.31 11.09
C GLU A 11 36.47 51.83 10.61
N ALA A 12 36.86 51.94 9.33
CA ALA A 12 36.29 51.81 7.99
C ALA A 12 37.48 51.77 7.00
N ASP A 13 37.28 51.29 5.75
CA ASP A 13 37.46 52.20 4.61
C ASP A 13 36.76 51.64 3.34
N ARG A 14 36.02 52.52 2.68
CA ARG A 14 35.40 52.33 1.36
C ARG A 14 36.36 52.88 0.32
N ARG A 15 36.49 52.24 -0.84
CA ARG A 15 36.69 52.98 -2.10
C ARG A 15 36.33 52.15 -3.35
N ASP A 16 35.56 52.83 -4.18
CA ASP A 16 35.09 52.60 -5.54
C ASP A 16 35.87 51.68 -6.48
N ALA A 17 35.13 50.89 -7.27
CA ALA A 17 35.41 50.73 -8.71
C ALA A 17 34.16 50.22 -9.48
N ARG A 18 33.57 51.09 -10.30
CA ARG A 18 32.63 50.76 -11.39
C ARG A 18 33.39 50.34 -12.66
N PRO A 19 32.71 49.74 -13.67
CA PRO A 19 33.31 48.86 -14.67
C PRO A 19 33.76 49.59 -15.94
N GLN A 20 34.75 49.03 -16.66
CA GLN A 20 35.04 49.41 -18.04
C GLN A 20 35.49 48.21 -18.92
N ARG A 21 34.83 48.07 -20.07
CA ARG A 21 35.40 47.55 -21.33
C ARG A 21 36.17 48.69 -22.01
N PRO A 22 37.23 48.41 -22.80
CA PRO A 22 37.15 48.32 -24.28
C PRO A 22 38.09 47.19 -24.80
N GLY A 23 38.24 46.76 -26.06
CA GLY A 23 37.88 47.13 -27.42
C GLY A 23 38.77 46.26 -28.36
N GLY A 24 38.28 45.84 -29.54
CA GLY A 24 38.97 44.90 -30.46
C GLY A 24 40.13 45.47 -31.30
N PRO A 25 40.72 44.68 -32.23
CA PRO A 25 40.50 44.90 -33.69
C PRO A 25 40.35 43.57 -34.50
N ARG A 26 39.36 43.40 -35.39
CA ARG A 26 39.27 43.64 -36.86
C ARG A 26 40.01 42.67 -37.82
N LEU A 27 39.17 42.00 -38.65
CA LEU A 27 39.24 41.71 -40.11
C LEU A 27 40.09 40.56 -40.69
N SER A 28 39.41 39.50 -41.16
CA SER A 28 39.17 39.12 -42.58
C SER A 28 38.22 37.90 -42.56
N GLY A 29 37.27 37.61 -43.45
CA GLY A 29 37.00 38.03 -44.81
C GLY A 29 36.76 36.76 -45.64
N ASN A 30 35.52 36.25 -45.72
CA ASN A 30 34.98 35.75 -47.00
C ASN A 30 33.48 35.43 -46.98
N THR A 31 32.83 36.00 -47.98
CA THR A 31 31.42 35.95 -48.35
C THR A 31 31.17 34.73 -49.24
N ARG A 32 29.98 34.10 -49.16
CA ARG A 32 29.24 33.65 -50.36
C ARG A 32 27.75 33.43 -50.05
N HIS A 33 26.94 34.20 -50.77
CA HIS A 33 25.48 34.15 -50.91
C HIS A 33 25.01 32.88 -51.62
N PHE A 34 23.79 32.42 -51.32
CA PHE A 34 22.75 31.98 -52.29
C PHE A 34 21.39 31.91 -51.55
N ARG A 35 20.53 32.93 -51.68
CA ARG A 35 19.29 32.98 -52.51
C ARG A 35 18.25 31.89 -52.20
N THR A 36 17.21 32.30 -51.48
CA THR A 36 15.83 31.77 -51.55
C THR A 36 15.16 32.09 -52.89
N PRO A 37 14.31 31.19 -53.44
CA PRO A 37 13.27 31.58 -54.39
C PRO A 37 11.86 31.54 -53.79
N ARG A 38 11.05 32.44 -54.35
CA ARG A 38 9.66 32.81 -54.02
C ARG A 38 8.62 31.73 -54.41
N GLN A 39 7.45 31.85 -53.77
CA GLN A 39 6.15 31.36 -54.24
C GLN A 39 5.81 31.81 -55.68
N PRO A 40 4.88 31.10 -56.34
CA PRO A 40 3.96 31.70 -57.29
C PRO A 40 2.51 31.76 -56.78
N ARG A 41 1.86 32.90 -57.04
CA ARG A 41 0.39 33.09 -57.10
C ARG A 41 -0.08 32.93 -58.56
N ASN A 42 -1.25 32.32 -58.74
CA ASN A 42 -2.34 32.62 -59.71
C ASN A 42 -3.24 31.36 -59.76
N ALA A 43 -4.55 31.32 -59.45
CA ALA A 43 -5.75 32.10 -59.79
C ALA A 43 -6.65 31.38 -60.83
N ILE A 44 -7.95 31.34 -60.53
CA ILE A 44 -9.16 31.15 -61.38
C ILE A 44 -9.69 29.72 -61.59
N GLY A 45 -10.98 29.50 -61.26
CA GLY A 45 -11.81 28.44 -61.86
C GLY A 45 -12.99 27.96 -61.00
N ALA A 46 -14.19 28.50 -61.27
CA ALA A 46 -15.46 28.23 -60.58
C ALA A 46 -16.10 26.85 -60.89
N ARG A 47 -16.95 26.36 -59.96
CA ARG A 47 -18.34 25.83 -60.14
C ARG A 47 -18.70 24.84 -59.01
N GLY A 48 -19.82 25.06 -58.32
CA GLY A 48 -20.65 24.00 -57.74
C GLY A 48 -21.95 23.88 -58.54
N PRO A 49 -23.02 23.28 -57.99
CA PRO A 49 -23.13 21.96 -57.36
C PRO A 49 -24.08 21.07 -58.18
N ASP A 50 -24.19 19.76 -57.88
CA ASP A 50 -25.41 19.04 -58.25
C ASP A 50 -25.76 17.86 -57.32
N THR A 51 -27.05 17.84 -57.01
CA THR A 51 -27.84 16.95 -56.15
C THR A 51 -28.53 15.86 -56.97
N ALA A 52 -28.62 14.62 -56.46
CA ALA A 52 -29.76 13.68 -56.57
C ALA A 52 -29.32 12.28 -56.07
N VAL A 53 -29.84 11.71 -54.98
CA VAL A 53 -31.15 11.02 -54.81
C VAL A 53 -31.30 9.72 -55.62
N ARG A 54 -31.36 8.58 -54.92
CA ARG A 54 -32.29 7.43 -55.14
C ARG A 54 -32.04 6.37 -54.03
N GLN A 55 -32.94 6.28 -53.04
CA GLN A 55 -34.12 5.40 -52.97
C GLN A 55 -33.80 3.91 -52.77
N ALA A 56 -33.97 3.46 -51.52
CA ALA A 56 -34.16 2.07 -51.14
C ALA A 56 -35.67 1.74 -51.14
N ARG A 57 -36.04 0.59 -51.73
CA ARG A 57 -37.35 -0.06 -51.56
C ARG A 57 -37.15 -1.48 -51.06
N ARG A 58 -38.00 -1.83 -50.08
CA ARG A 58 -38.25 -3.13 -49.43
C ARG A 58 -38.80 -4.18 -50.39
N VAL A 59 -38.63 -5.47 -50.05
CA VAL A 59 -39.64 -6.57 -49.90
C VAL A 59 -38.94 -7.68 -49.05
N SER A 60 -39.38 -8.00 -47.82
CA SER A 60 -40.20 -9.18 -47.36
C SER A 60 -39.62 -10.55 -47.75
N ASP A 61 -39.54 -11.60 -46.92
CA ASP A 61 -40.63 -12.24 -46.16
C ASP A 61 -40.12 -13.42 -45.27
N GLN A 62 -40.87 -13.77 -44.21
CA GLN A 62 -41.06 -15.06 -43.48
C GLN A 62 -39.86 -15.98 -43.11
N GLY A 63 -39.77 -16.68 -41.97
CA GLY A 63 -40.69 -16.99 -40.87
C GLY A 63 -40.31 -18.35 -40.22
N ARG A 64 -40.72 -18.54 -38.95
CA ARG A 64 -40.93 -19.79 -38.17
C ARG A 64 -39.97 -20.19 -37.03
N ASP A 65 -40.66 -20.47 -35.93
CA ASP A 65 -40.31 -21.06 -34.65
C ASP A 65 -39.80 -22.50 -34.73
N THR A 66 -39.10 -22.95 -33.68
CA THR A 66 -39.46 -24.17 -32.91
C THR A 66 -38.66 -24.28 -31.60
N CYS A 67 -39.39 -24.66 -30.54
CA CYS A 67 -38.89 -25.11 -29.24
C CYS A 67 -38.53 -26.61 -29.25
N SER A 68 -37.57 -27.02 -28.40
CA SER A 68 -37.55 -28.26 -27.57
C SER A 68 -36.21 -28.32 -26.81
N ALA A 69 -36.16 -28.28 -25.48
CA ALA A 69 -36.50 -29.31 -24.49
C ALA A 69 -35.37 -30.33 -24.20
N ASP A 70 -34.94 -30.30 -22.93
CA ASP A 70 -34.41 -31.36 -22.06
C ASP A 70 -33.20 -32.24 -22.45
N ALA A 71 -32.20 -32.26 -21.56
CA ALA A 71 -31.86 -33.49 -20.80
C ALA A 71 -30.83 -33.23 -19.68
N ARG A 72 -31.19 -33.65 -18.47
CA ARG A 72 -30.30 -33.90 -17.33
C ARG A 72 -29.41 -35.11 -17.62
N GLN A 73 -28.17 -35.13 -17.10
CA GLN A 73 -27.68 -36.25 -16.29
C GLN A 73 -26.32 -35.99 -15.61
N SER A 74 -26.33 -36.25 -14.31
CA SER A 74 -25.23 -36.42 -13.38
C SER A 74 -24.35 -37.65 -13.68
N ARG A 75 -23.03 -37.56 -13.42
CA ARG A 75 -22.24 -38.65 -12.78
C ARG A 75 -20.88 -38.14 -12.28
N SER A 76 -20.65 -38.37 -10.99
CA SER A 76 -19.36 -38.43 -10.29
C SER A 76 -18.62 -39.72 -10.67
N VAL A 77 -17.28 -39.72 -10.78
CA VAL A 77 -16.33 -40.67 -10.14
C VAL A 77 -14.89 -40.13 -10.23
N ASN A 78 -14.19 -40.24 -9.09
CA ASN A 78 -12.76 -40.14 -8.74
C ASN A 78 -11.66 -40.34 -9.80
N GLY A 79 -10.53 -39.66 -9.57
CA GLY A 79 -9.22 -40.05 -10.09
C GLY A 79 -8.07 -39.13 -9.65
N CYS A 80 -7.42 -39.44 -8.52
CA CYS A 80 -6.12 -38.88 -8.14
C CYS A 80 -5.04 -39.31 -9.14
N ARG A 81 -4.24 -38.37 -9.67
CA ARG A 81 -2.83 -38.63 -10.06
C ARG A 81 -1.95 -37.40 -9.91
N HIS A 82 -0.80 -37.65 -9.28
CA HIS A 82 0.40 -36.82 -9.27
C HIS A 82 0.83 -36.38 -10.68
N GLY A 83 1.34 -35.15 -10.77
CA GLY A 83 2.05 -34.63 -11.93
C GLY A 83 3.03 -33.56 -11.51
N ASP A 84 4.23 -33.98 -11.12
CA ASP A 84 5.43 -33.13 -11.07
C ASP A 84 5.69 -32.59 -12.48
N VAL A 85 5.77 -31.27 -12.61
CA VAL A 85 6.30 -30.61 -13.81
C VAL A 85 7.58 -29.90 -13.44
N ARG A 86 8.70 -30.55 -13.80
CA ARG A 86 10.03 -29.93 -13.86
C ARG A 86 10.05 -28.94 -15.02
N PHE A 87 10.45 -27.69 -14.77
CA PHE A 87 10.97 -26.81 -15.80
C PHE A 87 12.48 -26.64 -15.63
N THR A 88 13.19 -27.09 -16.65
CA THR A 88 14.63 -26.97 -16.88
C THR A 88 15.03 -25.54 -17.24
N GLY A 89 16.14 -25.05 -16.68
CA GLY A 89 16.75 -23.77 -17.03
C GLY A 89 18.23 -23.71 -16.64
N LEU A 90 19.05 -24.27 -17.53
CA LEU A 90 20.51 -24.20 -17.68
C LEU A 90 21.31 -23.18 -16.84
N THR A 91 22.31 -23.70 -16.12
CA THR A 91 23.47 -22.94 -15.62
C THR A 91 24.72 -23.42 -16.35
N LEU A 92 25.39 -22.53 -17.10
CA LEU A 92 26.74 -22.77 -17.63
C LEU A 92 27.75 -22.60 -16.49
N ARG A 93 28.49 -23.65 -16.15
CA ARG A 93 29.74 -23.57 -15.36
C ARG A 93 30.93 -23.85 -16.29
N SER A 94 31.83 -22.89 -16.39
CA SER A 94 33.18 -23.09 -16.91
C SER A 94 34.04 -23.80 -15.86
N ARG A 95 34.74 -24.87 -16.27
CA ARG A 95 35.78 -25.56 -15.52
C ARG A 95 37.15 -24.99 -15.89
N VAL A 96 38.03 -24.88 -14.91
CA VAL A 96 39.49 -24.91 -15.08
C VAL A 96 40.03 -25.94 -14.07
N PRO A 97 40.96 -26.84 -14.46
CA PRO A 97 41.50 -27.86 -13.56
C PRO A 97 42.89 -27.48 -13.03
N GLY A 98 43.29 -28.04 -11.88
CA GLY A 98 44.69 -28.14 -11.52
C GLY A 98 44.97 -28.35 -10.04
N GLU A 99 45.43 -29.57 -9.75
CA GLU A 99 46.44 -29.96 -8.76
C GLU A 99 46.00 -30.65 -7.46
N ALA A 100 46.56 -31.84 -7.34
CA ALA A 100 46.48 -32.79 -6.26
C ALA A 100 47.81 -32.83 -5.51
N ALA A 101 47.80 -32.98 -4.19
CA ALA A 101 48.82 -33.74 -3.45
C ALA A 101 48.39 -33.99 -1.99
N HIS A 102 48.02 -35.24 -1.74
CA HIS A 102 48.55 -36.14 -0.72
C HIS A 102 48.36 -35.97 0.82
N ARG A 103 47.89 -37.12 1.37
CA ARG A 103 48.10 -37.76 2.69
C ARG A 103 47.16 -37.30 3.81
N SER A 104 46.63 -38.14 4.71
CA SER A 104 46.38 -39.60 4.89
C SER A 104 46.24 -39.79 6.42
N ILE A 105 45.43 -40.77 6.86
CA ILE A 105 45.47 -41.45 8.19
C ILE A 105 44.82 -40.62 9.34
N ASP A 106 43.86 -41.05 10.17
CA ASP A 106 43.34 -42.35 10.61
C ASP A 106 41.91 -42.18 11.23
N GLY A 107 41.09 -43.24 11.23
CA GLY A 107 39.94 -43.43 12.16
C GLY A 107 40.38 -44.19 13.43
N PRO A 108 39.50 -44.89 14.19
CA PRO A 108 38.04 -45.06 14.05
C PRO A 108 37.25 -45.10 15.39
N GLU A 109 35.96 -45.46 15.27
CA GLU A 109 35.10 -46.22 16.23
C GLU A 109 34.66 -45.63 17.58
N GLN A 110 33.34 -45.59 17.80
CA GLN A 110 32.66 -46.61 18.62
C GLN A 110 31.13 -46.57 18.47
N ALA A 111 30.55 -47.77 18.34
CA ALA A 111 29.13 -48.07 18.38
C ALA A 111 28.83 -48.85 19.67
N HIS A 112 27.67 -48.61 20.30
CA HIS A 112 27.04 -49.60 21.18
C HIS A 112 25.50 -49.59 21.07
N ARG A 113 25.01 -50.78 20.70
CA ARG A 113 23.72 -51.47 20.92
C ARG A 113 23.25 -51.40 22.40
N ALA A 114 22.01 -51.68 22.84
CA ALA A 114 20.72 -52.12 22.29
C ALA A 114 19.66 -52.16 23.43
N THR A 115 18.43 -52.60 23.09
CA THR A 115 17.40 -53.31 23.92
C THR A 115 16.61 -52.48 24.96
N ASP A 116 15.33 -52.70 25.27
CA ASP A 116 14.17 -53.42 24.71
C ASP A 116 12.93 -52.96 25.53
N ASP A 117 11.74 -53.39 25.11
CA ASP A 117 10.48 -53.56 25.86
C ASP A 117 9.47 -52.40 26.12
N ARG A 118 8.22 -52.73 25.75
CA ARG A 118 6.92 -52.04 25.94
C ARG A 118 6.17 -52.66 27.17
N PRO A 119 4.84 -52.45 27.37
CA PRO A 119 4.07 -51.22 27.65
C PRO A 119 3.18 -51.36 28.92
N GLY A 120 2.62 -50.26 29.43
CA GLY A 120 1.53 -50.30 30.43
C GLY A 120 0.72 -48.99 30.40
N GLU A 121 -0.49 -49.05 29.85
CA GLU A 121 -1.77 -48.83 30.55
C GLU A 121 -2.35 -47.40 30.39
N ARG A 122 -3.44 -47.33 29.62
CA ARG A 122 -4.44 -46.25 29.64
C ARG A 122 -5.54 -46.63 30.64
N PRO A 123 -6.23 -45.64 31.19
CA PRO A 123 -7.68 -45.76 31.38
C PRO A 123 -8.42 -44.67 30.58
N GLU A 124 -9.27 -45.12 29.68
CA GLU A 124 -10.46 -44.42 29.20
C GLU A 124 -11.55 -44.49 30.28
N GLY A 125 -12.33 -43.42 30.41
CA GLY A 125 -13.42 -43.32 31.39
C GLY A 125 -14.20 -42.03 31.18
N ASP A 126 -15.15 -42.08 30.25
CA ASP A 126 -15.96 -41.00 29.75
C ASP A 126 -16.89 -40.35 30.78
N ARG A 127 -17.13 -39.05 30.54
CA ARG A 127 -18.18 -38.24 31.15
C ARG A 127 -19.43 -38.24 30.26
N GLU A 128 -20.60 -38.43 30.87
CA GLU A 128 -21.85 -37.79 30.44
C GLU A 128 -22.53 -37.20 31.69
N PRO A 129 -23.19 -36.03 31.57
CA PRO A 129 -24.64 -36.12 31.60
C PRO A 129 -25.37 -35.19 30.61
N GLN A 130 -26.59 -35.63 30.34
CA GLN A 130 -27.53 -35.23 29.31
C GLN A 130 -28.17 -33.85 29.53
N PHE A 131 -28.35 -33.13 28.43
CA PHE A 131 -29.13 -31.90 28.32
C PHE A 131 -30.64 -32.20 28.35
N ALA A 132 -31.35 -31.65 29.34
CA ALA A 132 -32.81 -31.61 29.36
C ALA A 132 -33.32 -30.38 28.59
N ARG A 133 -34.10 -30.63 27.54
CA ARG A 133 -34.92 -29.64 26.83
C ARG A 133 -36.15 -29.28 27.66
N ARG A 134 -36.48 -28.00 27.79
CA ARG A 134 -37.87 -27.53 27.95
C ARG A 134 -38.12 -26.30 27.10
N SER A 135 -39.03 -26.47 26.15
CA SER A 135 -39.77 -25.46 25.42
C SER A 135 -41.02 -25.06 26.20
N THR A 136 -41.39 -23.78 26.14
CA THR A 136 -42.72 -23.14 26.29
C THR A 136 -42.44 -21.66 26.63
N GLY A 137 -43.11 -20.64 26.13
CA GLY A 137 -44.30 -20.55 25.30
C GLY A 137 -44.49 -19.09 24.85
N CYS A 138 -45.38 -18.95 23.88
CA CYS A 138 -45.83 -17.73 23.22
C CYS A 138 -46.73 -16.84 24.11
N ARG A 139 -46.74 -15.52 23.84
CA ARG A 139 -47.80 -14.47 24.01
C ARG A 139 -47.17 -13.15 24.49
N GLN A 140 -47.62 -11.94 24.19
CA GLN A 140 -48.51 -11.31 23.20
C GLN A 140 -48.49 -9.79 23.56
N HIS A 141 -48.69 -8.91 22.57
CA HIS A 141 -49.23 -7.54 22.64
C HIS A 141 -48.67 -6.49 23.64
N ALA A 142 -48.29 -5.31 23.12
CA ALA A 142 -49.09 -4.10 23.26
C ALA A 142 -48.50 -2.90 22.49
N THR A 143 -49.38 -2.29 21.72
CA THR A 143 -49.31 -1.00 21.03
C THR A 143 -49.42 0.18 22.00
N ALA A 144 -48.76 1.31 21.70
CA ALA A 144 -49.29 2.64 22.05
C ALA A 144 -48.64 3.73 21.17
N GLU A 145 -49.45 4.29 20.28
CA GLU A 145 -49.27 5.59 19.66
C GLU A 145 -49.53 6.71 20.68
N ARG A 146 -48.81 7.84 20.57
CA ARG A 146 -49.45 9.16 20.58
C ARG A 146 -48.52 10.27 20.09
N SER A 147 -49.11 11.06 19.20
CA SER A 147 -48.76 12.38 18.70
C SER A 147 -48.74 13.46 19.80
N ASP A 148 -47.93 14.51 19.67
CA ASP A 148 -48.35 15.78 19.08
C ASP A 148 -47.29 16.90 19.14
N GLN A 149 -47.55 17.89 18.29
CA GLN A 149 -46.72 18.96 17.74
C GLN A 149 -46.45 20.19 18.64
N CYS A 150 -45.69 21.13 18.05
CA CYS A 150 -45.39 22.55 18.37
C CYS A 150 -44.03 22.74 19.07
N GLY A 151 -43.11 23.62 18.65
CA GLY A 151 -43.03 24.63 17.60
C GLY A 151 -42.00 25.71 18.05
N GLY A 152 -41.15 26.18 17.14
CA GLY A 152 -40.49 27.50 17.26
C GLY A 152 -39.04 27.59 17.78
N LEU A 153 -38.13 27.88 16.83
CA LEU A 153 -37.00 28.84 16.87
C LEU A 153 -35.95 28.77 18.00
N GLY A 154 -34.68 28.54 17.61
CA GLY A 154 -33.52 28.92 18.43
C GLY A 154 -32.20 28.26 17.99
N ILE A 155 -31.26 29.07 17.54
CA ILE A 155 -29.93 28.72 17.03
C ILE A 155 -29.00 28.20 18.17
N THR A 156 -28.01 27.38 17.80
CA THR A 156 -26.78 26.97 18.51
C THR A 156 -26.80 25.62 19.23
N GLY A 157 -25.85 24.73 18.89
CA GLY A 157 -25.61 23.53 19.70
C GLY A 157 -24.92 22.32 19.05
N SER A 158 -24.11 22.45 18.00
CA SER A 158 -23.33 21.32 17.42
C SER A 158 -22.12 20.95 18.30
N LYS A 159 -22.37 20.62 19.58
CA LYS A 159 -21.36 20.14 20.55
C LYS A 159 -21.74 18.83 21.25
N CYS A 160 -22.96 18.31 21.05
CA CYS A 160 -23.45 17.19 21.86
C CYS A 160 -23.06 15.79 21.38
N GLU A 161 -22.53 15.62 20.16
CA GLU A 161 -22.19 14.30 19.62
C GLU A 161 -20.68 13.97 19.74
N ALA A 162 -19.83 14.99 19.63
CA ALA A 162 -18.38 14.88 19.89
C ALA A 162 -18.05 14.70 21.39
N ASP A 163 -18.88 15.25 22.29
CA ASP A 163 -18.66 15.11 23.74
C ASP A 163 -19.18 13.76 24.29
N ARG A 164 -20.23 13.20 23.67
CA ARG A 164 -20.71 11.83 23.99
C ARG A 164 -19.74 10.75 23.54
N SER A 165 -19.06 10.94 22.41
CA SER A 165 -18.02 10.03 21.92
C SER A 165 -16.71 10.15 22.71
N ARG A 166 -16.38 11.34 23.24
CA ARG A 166 -15.26 11.53 24.18
C ARG A 166 -15.52 10.91 25.56
N ARG A 167 -16.72 11.07 26.12
CA ARG A 167 -17.05 10.50 27.44
C ARG A 167 -17.21 8.98 27.44
N ARG A 168 -17.58 8.35 26.31
CA ARG A 168 -17.60 6.87 26.19
C ARG A 168 -16.21 6.22 26.09
N ARG A 169 -15.14 6.99 25.85
CA ARG A 169 -13.76 6.50 25.74
C ARG A 169 -12.91 6.71 27.00
N GLN A 170 -13.43 7.41 28.01
CA GLN A 170 -12.76 7.51 29.30
C GLN A 170 -13.04 6.26 30.14
N GLY A 171 -12.01 5.43 30.29
CA GLY A 171 -11.96 4.37 31.29
C GLY A 171 -12.58 3.04 30.88
N ARG A 172 -12.10 2.42 29.80
CA ARG A 172 -12.09 0.94 29.81
C ARG A 172 -11.05 0.56 30.86
N VAL A 173 -11.50 0.11 32.02
CA VAL A 173 -10.65 -0.58 33.00
C VAL A 173 -9.93 -1.66 32.21
N VAL A 174 -8.63 -1.46 31.98
CA VAL A 174 -7.77 -2.49 31.41
C VAL A 174 -7.62 -3.51 32.52
N THR A 175 -8.51 -4.49 32.55
CA THR A 175 -8.24 -5.72 33.29
C THR A 175 -6.96 -6.28 32.68
N ASP A 176 -5.92 -6.51 33.48
CA ASP A 176 -4.64 -7.16 33.08
C ASP A 176 -4.84 -8.65 32.67
N GLU A 177 -6.07 -9.02 32.35
CA GLU A 177 -6.42 -10.33 31.83
C GLU A 177 -5.86 -10.47 30.42
N ARG A 178 -4.67 -11.03 30.30
CA ARG A 178 -4.11 -11.50 29.03
C ARG A 178 -4.79 -12.81 28.62
N TYR A 179 -4.64 -13.20 27.36
CA TYR A 179 -4.95 -14.58 26.99
C TYR A 179 -4.01 -15.52 27.73
N THR A 180 -4.51 -16.69 28.14
CA THR A 180 -3.72 -17.69 28.89
C THR A 180 -3.11 -18.76 27.99
N SER A 181 -3.46 -18.78 26.70
CA SER A 181 -2.93 -19.75 25.74
C SER A 181 -2.90 -19.20 24.30
N ALA A 182 -1.97 -19.73 23.51
CA ALA A 182 -1.89 -19.48 22.07
C ALA A 182 -3.20 -19.84 21.34
N ALA A 183 -3.82 -20.98 21.69
CA ALA A 183 -5.11 -21.38 21.13
C ALA A 183 -6.23 -20.36 21.42
N GLY A 184 -6.21 -19.74 22.61
CA GLY A 184 -7.13 -18.66 22.98
C GLY A 184 -6.97 -17.43 22.09
N VAL A 185 -5.72 -17.02 21.82
CA VAL A 185 -5.42 -15.90 20.90
C VAL A 185 -5.92 -16.21 19.50
N GLU A 186 -5.63 -17.40 18.97
CA GLU A 186 -6.07 -17.77 17.62
C GLU A 186 -7.59 -17.86 17.49
N ALA A 187 -8.28 -18.37 18.52
CA ALA A 187 -9.73 -18.39 18.56
C ALA A 187 -10.30 -16.96 18.55
N ALA A 188 -9.69 -16.05 19.31
CA ALA A 188 -10.10 -14.65 19.35
C ALA A 188 -9.88 -13.93 18.01
N ILE A 189 -8.71 -14.12 17.37
CA ILE A 189 -8.43 -13.58 16.02
C ILE A 189 -9.46 -14.11 15.02
N ARG A 190 -9.70 -15.43 15.01
CA ARG A 190 -10.66 -16.05 14.10
C ARG A 190 -12.08 -15.55 14.31
N HIS A 191 -12.49 -15.38 15.56
CA HIS A 191 -13.79 -14.82 15.91
C HIS A 191 -13.94 -13.37 15.43
N ALA A 192 -12.97 -12.50 15.74
CA ALA A 192 -12.97 -11.11 15.31
C ALA A 192 -12.94 -10.98 13.77
N ALA A 193 -12.13 -11.80 13.09
CA ALA A 193 -12.05 -11.81 11.64
C ALA A 193 -13.36 -12.25 10.97
N ARG A 194 -14.08 -13.22 11.53
CA ARG A 194 -15.41 -13.62 11.04
C ARG A 194 -16.43 -12.51 11.21
N ASN A 195 -16.48 -11.88 12.38
CA ASN A 195 -17.41 -10.78 12.64
C ASN A 195 -17.14 -9.60 11.70
N ALA A 196 -15.88 -9.26 11.47
CA ALA A 196 -15.49 -8.23 10.53
C ALA A 196 -15.85 -8.59 9.06
N ALA A 197 -15.73 -9.86 8.67
CA ALA A 197 -16.12 -10.31 7.33
C ALA A 197 -17.65 -10.28 7.10
N VAL A 198 -18.45 -10.41 8.16
CA VAL A 198 -19.91 -10.21 8.09
C VAL A 198 -20.24 -8.73 7.83
N ALA A 199 -19.53 -7.81 8.50
CA ALA A 199 -19.74 -6.38 8.33
C ALA A 199 -19.23 -5.86 6.97
N ASP A 200 -18.12 -6.42 6.48
CA ASP A 200 -17.51 -6.06 5.21
C ASP A 200 -17.02 -7.33 4.48
N PRO A 201 -17.83 -7.86 3.53
CA PRO A 201 -17.54 -9.09 2.81
C PRO A 201 -16.52 -8.92 1.69
N SER A 202 -16.00 -7.70 1.45
CA SER A 202 -14.98 -7.46 0.41
C SER A 202 -13.64 -8.10 0.74
N ILE A 203 -13.36 -8.35 2.03
CA ILE A 203 -12.14 -8.99 2.52
C ILE A 203 -12.50 -10.32 3.18
N SER A 204 -11.83 -11.40 2.75
CA SER A 204 -12.09 -12.74 3.29
C SER A 204 -11.66 -12.86 4.76
N THR A 205 -12.28 -13.78 5.50
CA THR A 205 -11.83 -14.11 6.88
C THR A 205 -10.36 -14.53 6.91
N GLY A 206 -9.89 -15.28 5.91
CA GLY A 206 -8.49 -15.71 5.82
C GLY A 206 -7.53 -14.53 5.68
N ASP A 207 -7.85 -13.58 4.81
CA ASP A 207 -7.03 -12.38 4.63
C ASP A 207 -7.00 -11.52 5.90
N ARG A 208 -8.12 -11.39 6.60
CA ARG A 208 -8.18 -10.67 7.89
C ARG A 208 -7.31 -11.34 8.96
N ILE A 209 -7.28 -12.68 9.01
CA ILE A 209 -6.39 -13.43 9.92
C ILE A 209 -4.92 -13.16 9.56
N THR A 210 -4.56 -13.26 8.28
CA THR A 210 -3.20 -12.98 7.80
C THR A 210 -2.78 -11.54 8.12
N GLN A 211 -3.66 -10.57 7.87
CA GLN A 211 -3.42 -9.17 8.21
C GLN A 211 -3.23 -8.97 9.71
N GLU A 212 -4.00 -9.67 10.56
CA GLU A 212 -3.80 -9.57 12.00
C GLU A 212 -2.42 -10.12 12.41
N HIS A 213 -1.94 -11.21 11.82
CA HIS A 213 -0.57 -11.68 12.05
C HIS A 213 0.47 -10.61 11.70
N PHE A 214 0.29 -9.88 10.60
CA PHE A 214 1.20 -8.80 10.22
C PHE A 214 1.06 -7.59 11.15
N ARG A 215 -0.15 -7.29 11.62
CA ARG A 215 -0.39 -6.25 12.63
C ARG A 215 0.26 -6.59 13.97
N ARG A 216 0.35 -7.87 14.35
CA ARG A 216 1.11 -8.31 15.53
C ARG A 216 2.61 -8.06 15.38
N PHE A 217 3.15 -8.20 14.16
CA PHE A 217 4.53 -7.80 13.85
C PHE A 217 4.68 -6.28 13.96
N LEU A 218 3.83 -5.51 13.28
CA LEU A 218 3.88 -4.04 13.29
C LEU A 218 3.69 -3.47 14.71
N SER A 219 2.84 -4.08 15.53
CA SER A 219 2.67 -3.69 16.94
C SER A 219 3.96 -3.79 17.75
N ARG A 220 4.90 -4.65 17.35
CA ARG A 220 6.24 -4.73 17.96
C ARG A 220 7.18 -3.64 17.43
N ILE A 221 7.09 -3.33 16.13
CA ILE A 221 7.91 -2.26 15.52
C ILE A 221 7.54 -0.89 16.09
N PHE A 222 6.25 -0.68 16.37
CA PHE A 222 5.71 0.57 16.89
C PHE A 222 5.45 0.56 18.41
N SER A 223 5.95 -0.43 19.16
CA SER A 223 5.74 -0.51 20.61
C SER A 223 6.51 0.57 21.39
N GLU A 224 7.62 1.06 20.85
CA GLU A 224 8.42 2.12 21.46
C GLU A 224 7.87 3.49 21.03
N VAL A 225 7.42 4.27 22.03
CA VAL A 225 6.58 5.47 21.85
C VAL A 225 7.36 6.75 21.53
N GLU A 226 8.66 6.79 21.87
CA GLU A 226 9.52 7.96 21.64
C GLU A 226 10.40 7.74 20.41
N ASP A 227 10.16 8.55 19.38
CA ASP A 227 10.96 8.76 18.16
C ASP A 227 11.78 7.55 17.67
N SER A 228 11.13 6.38 17.53
CA SER A 228 11.87 5.19 17.07
C SER A 228 12.28 5.26 15.60
N GLY A 229 12.10 6.40 14.90
CA GLY A 229 12.49 6.63 13.52
C GLY A 229 11.78 5.76 12.47
N TRP A 230 10.98 4.78 12.90
CA TRP A 230 10.22 3.88 12.04
C TRP A 230 8.99 4.55 11.45
N LEU A 231 8.81 4.43 10.13
CA LEU A 231 7.62 4.80 9.39
C LEU A 231 7.10 3.63 8.55
N LEU A 232 5.79 3.48 8.49
CA LEU A 232 5.11 2.51 7.64
C LEU A 232 4.81 3.13 6.26
N LYS A 233 5.33 2.48 5.20
CA LYS A 233 5.19 2.89 3.79
C LYS A 233 4.26 1.94 3.01
N GLY A 234 4.20 2.17 1.70
CA GLY A 234 3.70 1.21 0.71
C GLY A 234 2.23 0.86 0.86
N GLY A 235 1.86 -0.33 0.40
CA GLY A 235 0.46 -0.79 0.42
C GLY A 235 -0.08 -0.99 1.84
N THR A 236 0.77 -1.45 2.76
CA THR A 236 0.38 -1.66 4.16
C THR A 236 0.09 -0.33 4.85
N GLY A 237 0.82 0.74 4.49
CA GLY A 237 0.50 2.10 4.89
C GLY A 237 -0.87 2.57 4.39
N VAL A 238 -1.22 2.30 3.11
CA VAL A 238 -2.56 2.62 2.58
C VAL A 238 -3.65 1.87 3.35
N LEU A 239 -3.44 0.58 3.62
CA LEU A 239 -4.39 -0.26 4.37
C LEU A 239 -4.55 0.18 5.84
N ALA A 240 -3.47 0.67 6.45
CA ALA A 240 -3.54 1.29 7.78
C ALA A 240 -4.29 2.63 7.75
N ARG A 241 -4.30 3.35 6.61
CA ARG A 241 -5.11 4.57 6.42
C ARG A 241 -6.57 4.26 6.18
N VAL A 242 -6.83 3.32 5.28
CA VAL A 242 -8.16 2.97 4.77
C VAL A 242 -8.32 1.46 4.92
N GLY A 243 -9.09 1.02 5.93
CA GLY A 243 -9.20 -0.40 6.30
C GLY A 243 -9.81 -1.30 5.21
N SER A 244 -10.49 -0.70 4.24
CA SER A 244 -11.07 -1.36 3.07
C SER A 244 -10.21 -1.23 1.80
N ALA A 245 -8.96 -0.75 1.91
CA ALA A 245 -8.03 -0.78 0.79
C ALA A 245 -7.67 -2.24 0.44
N ARG A 246 -7.02 -2.42 -0.71
CA ARG A 246 -6.60 -3.76 -1.14
C ARG A 246 -5.70 -4.42 -0.10
N THR A 247 -5.80 -5.74 -0.02
CA THR A 247 -4.90 -6.53 0.80
C THR A 247 -3.47 -6.51 0.22
N THR A 248 -2.48 -6.65 1.09
CA THR A 248 -1.07 -6.72 0.71
C THR A 248 -0.38 -7.76 1.57
N THR A 249 0.59 -8.45 0.96
CA THR A 249 1.38 -9.50 1.59
C THR A 249 2.74 -9.00 2.07
N ASP A 250 3.12 -7.78 1.70
CA ASP A 250 4.42 -7.19 2.00
C ASP A 250 4.28 -6.00 2.95
N VAL A 251 5.26 -5.85 3.84
CA VAL A 251 5.35 -4.75 4.79
C VAL A 251 6.51 -3.84 4.37
N ASP A 252 6.21 -2.63 3.94
CA ASP A 252 7.23 -1.63 3.60
C ASP A 252 7.55 -0.77 4.83
N LEU A 253 8.79 -0.81 5.30
CA LEU A 253 9.23 0.00 6.44
C LEU A 253 10.38 0.90 6.05
N PHE A 254 10.31 2.14 6.52
CA PHE A 254 11.39 3.10 6.45
C PHE A 254 11.95 3.36 7.85
N ARG A 255 13.28 3.43 7.96
CA ARG A 255 13.96 3.87 9.17
C ARG A 255 14.75 5.16 8.92
N LYS A 256 14.39 6.21 9.65
CA LYS A 256 15.03 7.54 9.60
C LYS A 256 16.41 7.53 10.27
N ASP A 257 17.34 8.30 9.70
CA ASP A 257 18.64 8.67 10.26
C ASP A 257 19.53 7.50 10.69
N GLN A 258 19.58 6.45 9.88
CA GLN A 258 20.18 5.19 10.29
C GLN A 258 20.76 4.40 9.11
N SER A 259 21.89 3.72 9.33
CA SER A 259 22.47 2.80 8.33
C SER A 259 21.56 1.60 8.07
N LEU A 260 21.66 0.98 6.89
CA LEU A 260 20.85 -0.21 6.59
C LEU A 260 21.11 -1.34 7.61
N GLU A 261 22.37 -1.59 7.97
CA GLU A 261 22.74 -2.64 8.92
C GLU A 261 22.13 -2.40 10.31
N GLY A 262 22.23 -1.18 10.85
CA GLY A 262 21.63 -0.92 12.15
C GLY A 262 20.09 -0.98 12.09
N ALA A 263 19.48 -0.71 10.93
CA ALA A 263 18.02 -0.70 10.78
C ALA A 263 17.51 -2.12 10.74
N LEU A 264 18.26 -3.00 10.10
CA LEU A 264 18.06 -4.44 10.18
C LEU A 264 18.23 -4.95 11.62
N ASN A 265 19.28 -4.54 12.32
CA ASN A 265 19.51 -4.97 13.71
C ASN A 265 18.39 -4.49 14.65
N ASP A 266 17.95 -3.24 14.50
CA ASP A 266 16.85 -2.71 15.30
C ASP A 266 15.51 -3.35 14.95
N LEU A 267 15.25 -3.62 13.65
CA LEU A 267 14.06 -4.36 13.21
C LEU A 267 14.00 -5.75 13.85
N ARG A 268 15.13 -6.46 13.89
CA ARG A 268 15.25 -7.79 14.53
C ARG A 268 15.01 -7.71 16.04
N ARG A 269 15.59 -6.70 16.69
CA ARG A 269 15.39 -6.45 18.14
C ARG A 269 13.92 -6.20 18.45
N LEU A 270 13.27 -5.29 17.71
CA LEU A 270 11.86 -4.97 17.91
C LEU A 270 10.97 -6.17 17.61
N ALA A 271 11.20 -6.88 16.50
CA ALA A 271 10.45 -8.09 16.15
C ALA A 271 10.54 -9.20 17.21
N ALA A 272 11.63 -9.25 17.98
CA ALA A 272 11.82 -10.19 19.09
C ALA A 272 11.12 -9.76 20.39
N THR A 273 10.52 -8.58 20.46
CA THR A 273 9.80 -8.09 21.65
C THR A 273 8.62 -9.00 21.97
N ASP A 274 8.59 -9.50 23.21
CA ASP A 274 7.44 -10.25 23.72
C ASP A 274 6.35 -9.29 24.19
N LEU A 275 5.21 -9.31 23.50
CA LEU A 275 4.02 -8.53 23.85
C LEU A 275 3.00 -9.35 24.68
N GLY A 276 3.36 -10.57 25.11
CA GLY A 276 2.45 -11.46 25.84
C GLY A 276 1.26 -11.94 25.00
N ASP A 277 1.41 -11.94 23.68
CA ASP A 277 0.36 -12.30 22.70
C ASP A 277 0.56 -13.69 22.08
N PHE A 278 1.54 -14.46 22.57
CA PHE A 278 1.97 -15.77 22.05
C PHE A 278 2.53 -15.74 20.61
N PHE A 279 2.78 -14.57 20.03
CA PHE A 279 3.45 -14.47 18.73
C PHE A 279 4.96 -14.50 18.90
N ARG A 280 5.63 -15.20 17.98
CA ARG A 280 7.07 -15.12 17.79
C ARG A 280 7.37 -14.92 16.31
N PHE A 281 8.25 -13.98 16.02
CA PHE A 281 8.72 -13.68 14.66
C PHE A 281 10.19 -14.06 14.56
N GLU A 282 10.46 -15.15 13.85
CA GLU A 282 11.82 -15.67 13.71
C GLU A 282 12.44 -15.14 12.43
N TYR A 283 13.52 -14.38 12.55
CA TYR A 283 14.27 -13.90 11.40
C TYR A 283 14.87 -15.09 10.63
N THR A 284 14.59 -15.18 9.32
CA THR A 284 15.06 -16.29 8.47
C THR A 284 16.13 -15.88 7.47
N GLY A 285 16.26 -14.59 7.18
CA GLY A 285 17.26 -14.08 6.24
C GLY A 285 16.93 -12.69 5.74
N HIS A 286 17.86 -12.10 4.98
CA HIS A 286 17.59 -10.92 4.18
C HIS A 286 18.37 -10.99 2.87
N GLU A 287 17.84 -10.33 1.85
CA GLU A 287 18.47 -10.16 0.54
C GLU A 287 18.67 -8.67 0.31
N SER A 288 19.91 -8.25 -0.04
CA SER A 288 20.18 -6.89 -0.43
C SER A 288 19.32 -6.52 -1.64
N SER A 289 18.54 -5.45 -1.53
CA SER A 289 17.84 -4.91 -2.68
C SER A 289 18.89 -4.21 -3.53
N LEU A 290 19.39 -4.88 -4.57
CA LEU A 290 20.26 -4.23 -5.55
C LEU A 290 19.46 -3.11 -6.23
N GLY A 291 19.64 -1.89 -5.72
CA GLY A 291 19.25 -0.59 -6.26
C GLY A 291 18.17 -0.61 -7.33
N GLY A 292 16.91 -0.65 -6.92
CA GLY A 292 15.78 -0.32 -7.80
C GLY A 292 15.71 1.19 -8.05
N GLN A 293 16.60 1.73 -8.89
CA GLN A 293 16.60 3.05 -9.56
C GLN A 293 16.33 4.35 -8.78
N GLN A 294 15.88 4.32 -7.53
CA GLN A 294 16.18 5.42 -6.63
C GLN A 294 17.70 5.36 -6.40
N THR A 295 18.41 6.31 -6.99
CA THR A 295 19.89 6.34 -6.99
C THR A 295 20.46 6.53 -5.58
N ASN A 296 19.61 6.71 -4.57
CA ASN A 296 20.02 7.10 -3.22
C ASN A 296 19.33 6.33 -2.06
N SER A 297 18.47 5.35 -2.33
CA SER A 297 17.82 4.56 -1.27
C SER A 297 18.50 3.19 -1.15
N GLU A 298 19.22 3.00 -0.05
CA GLU A 298 19.75 1.70 0.35
C GLU A 298 18.62 0.89 1.02
N GLY A 299 18.50 -0.39 0.68
CA GLY A 299 17.42 -1.22 1.21
C GLY A 299 17.69 -2.71 1.11
N CYS A 300 16.94 -3.50 1.87
CA CYS A 300 16.95 -4.95 1.81
C CYS A 300 15.56 -5.52 2.04
N ARG A 301 15.33 -6.71 1.51
CA ARG A 301 14.14 -7.49 1.81
C ARG A 301 14.46 -8.46 2.94
N VAL A 302 13.75 -8.33 4.06
CA VAL A 302 13.96 -9.10 5.29
C VAL A 302 12.81 -10.10 5.47
N SER A 303 13.15 -11.36 5.75
CA SER A 303 12.19 -12.45 5.87
C SER A 303 12.07 -12.91 7.32
N PHE A 304 10.82 -13.15 7.75
CA PHE A 304 10.49 -13.70 9.07
C PHE A 304 9.51 -14.87 8.94
N ASP A 305 9.67 -15.90 9.76
CA ASP A 305 8.64 -16.90 10.01
C ASP A 305 7.76 -16.47 11.18
N ILE A 306 6.44 -16.67 11.03
CA ILE A 306 5.43 -16.29 12.01
C ILE A 306 5.01 -17.53 12.79
N TYR A 307 5.13 -17.48 14.12
CA TYR A 307 4.68 -18.54 15.03
C TYR A 307 3.62 -18.01 15.98
N VAL A 308 2.63 -18.85 16.30
CA VAL A 308 1.68 -18.63 17.39
C VAL A 308 1.76 -19.84 18.33
N GLY A 309 2.32 -19.63 19.52
CA GLY A 309 2.78 -20.73 20.37
C GLY A 309 3.87 -21.56 19.66
N ALA A 310 3.71 -22.88 19.61
CA ALA A 310 4.64 -23.78 18.92
C ALA A 310 4.38 -23.91 17.41
N ASN A 311 3.27 -23.38 16.89
CA ASN A 311 2.84 -23.64 15.52
C ASN A 311 3.30 -22.54 14.56
N LYS A 312 3.97 -22.92 13.46
CA LYS A 312 4.23 -22.02 12.34
C LYS A 312 2.92 -21.67 11.62
N ARG A 313 2.67 -20.39 11.40
CA ARG A 313 1.44 -19.85 10.80
C ARG A 313 1.64 -19.19 9.45
N GLY A 314 2.88 -18.86 9.09
CA GLY A 314 3.20 -18.30 7.79
C GLY A 314 4.59 -17.66 7.79
N SER A 315 4.83 -16.85 6.77
CA SER A 315 6.00 -16.00 6.68
C SER A 315 5.58 -14.56 6.38
N LEU A 316 6.46 -13.62 6.71
CA LEU A 316 6.32 -12.20 6.46
C LEU A 316 7.58 -11.71 5.76
N ASN A 317 7.41 -10.87 4.74
CA ASN A 317 8.51 -10.16 4.13
C ASN A 317 8.39 -8.66 4.43
N VAL A 318 9.51 -8.06 4.79
CA VAL A 318 9.64 -6.64 5.07
C VAL A 318 10.59 -6.03 4.05
N ASP A 319 10.09 -5.10 3.24
CA ASP A 319 10.95 -4.27 2.40
C ASP A 319 11.43 -3.09 3.26
N LEU A 320 12.68 -3.19 3.73
CA LEU A 320 13.34 -2.21 4.59
C LEU A 320 14.11 -1.22 3.74
N VAL A 321 13.81 0.07 3.88
CA VAL A 321 14.52 1.15 3.20
C VAL A 321 15.06 2.16 4.20
N VAL A 322 16.23 2.72 3.89
CA VAL A 322 16.84 3.86 4.59
C VAL A 322 17.09 5.00 3.61
N ASN A 323 17.48 6.19 4.11
CA ASN A 323 17.85 7.36 3.31
C ASN A 323 16.76 7.90 2.36
N VAL A 324 15.49 7.77 2.74
CA VAL A 324 14.37 8.38 2.03
C VAL A 324 14.20 9.82 2.49
N VAL A 325 14.07 10.75 1.54
CA VAL A 325 13.73 12.14 1.83
C VAL A 325 12.23 12.22 2.14
N ILE A 326 11.89 12.67 3.34
CA ILE A 326 10.52 12.95 3.75
C ILE A 326 10.25 14.45 3.58
N THR A 327 9.11 14.82 2.99
CA THR A 327 8.79 16.24 2.72
C THR A 327 7.69 16.83 3.60
N ASP A 328 7.04 16.02 4.44
CA ASP A 328 6.02 16.46 5.39
C ASP A 328 6.05 15.65 6.70
N GLU A 329 5.28 16.07 7.69
CA GLU A 329 5.23 15.38 8.99
C GLU A 329 4.52 14.01 8.90
N PRO A 330 5.07 12.95 9.51
CA PRO A 330 4.39 11.66 9.62
C PRO A 330 3.05 11.76 10.34
N THR A 331 2.09 10.94 9.92
CA THR A 331 0.78 10.85 10.60
C THR A 331 0.81 9.72 11.62
N VAL A 332 0.52 9.99 12.90
CA VAL A 332 0.35 8.95 13.91
C VAL A 332 -1.12 8.63 14.07
N LYS A 333 -1.52 7.38 13.80
CA LYS A 333 -2.91 6.95 14.00
C LYS A 333 -3.05 5.45 14.27
N PRO A 334 -4.12 5.02 14.95
CA PRO A 334 -4.47 3.61 15.02
C PRO A 334 -4.77 3.06 13.62
N PRO A 335 -4.34 1.83 13.29
CA PRO A 335 -4.55 1.26 11.97
C PRO A 335 -6.03 0.94 11.70
N ALA A 336 -6.55 1.47 10.59
CA ALA A 336 -7.96 1.36 10.21
C ALA A 336 -8.42 -0.08 9.92
N ASN A 337 -7.53 -0.98 9.49
CA ASN A 337 -7.80 -2.41 9.32
C ASN A 337 -7.79 -3.19 10.64
N GLY A 338 -8.12 -2.52 11.75
CA GLY A 338 -8.22 -3.03 13.12
C GLY A 338 -9.22 -4.15 13.31
N LEU A 339 -8.76 -5.32 13.77
CA LEU A 339 -9.66 -6.24 14.46
C LEU A 339 -9.76 -5.82 15.94
N ASP A 340 -11.00 -5.71 16.44
CA ASP A 340 -11.24 -5.53 17.87
C ASP A 340 -11.05 -6.87 18.58
N ILE A 341 -9.83 -7.08 19.06
CA ILE A 341 -9.45 -8.26 19.83
C ILE A 341 -9.11 -7.77 21.24
N PRO A 342 -10.04 -7.93 22.21
CA PRO A 342 -9.78 -7.58 23.59
C PRO A 342 -8.49 -8.24 24.08
N ARG A 343 -7.76 -7.60 24.99
CA ARG A 343 -6.59 -8.17 25.70
C ARG A 343 -5.31 -8.34 24.88
N LEU A 344 -5.29 -7.93 23.60
CA LEU A 344 -4.05 -7.79 22.84
C LEU A 344 -3.63 -6.32 22.80
N PRO A 345 -2.34 -5.99 23.05
CA PRO A 345 -1.86 -4.62 22.93
C PRO A 345 -1.87 -4.18 21.46
N CYS A 346 -2.29 -2.96 21.18
CA CYS A 346 -2.25 -2.35 19.87
C CYS A 346 -1.56 -1.00 19.99
N HIS A 347 -0.64 -0.71 19.07
CA HIS A 347 0.10 0.54 19.02
C HIS A 347 -0.28 1.33 17.77
N ASP A 348 -0.31 2.65 17.89
CA ASP A 348 -0.52 3.53 16.76
C ASP A 348 0.65 3.42 15.78
N TYR A 349 0.35 3.53 14.49
CA TYR A 349 1.37 3.50 13.46
C TYR A 349 1.80 4.92 13.13
N ARG A 350 3.11 5.10 12.97
CA ARG A 350 3.69 6.27 12.33
C ARG A 350 3.68 6.02 10.82
N LEU A 351 2.79 6.69 10.12
CA LEU A 351 2.58 6.52 8.69
C LEU A 351 3.40 7.52 7.90
N TYR A 352 4.02 7.03 6.83
CA TYR A 352 4.67 7.87 5.83
C TYR A 352 3.70 8.95 5.34
N PRO A 353 4.14 10.22 5.18
CA PRO A 353 3.21 11.30 4.90
C PRO A 353 2.45 11.03 3.59
N VAL A 354 1.18 11.43 3.58
CA VAL A 354 0.28 11.12 2.46
C VAL A 354 0.79 11.71 1.15
N VAL A 355 1.36 12.92 1.18
CA VAL A 355 1.93 13.60 0.01
C VAL A 355 3.13 12.85 -0.55
N ASP A 356 4.03 12.35 0.31
CA ASP A 356 5.18 11.55 -0.09
C ASP A 356 4.72 10.18 -0.62
N GLN A 357 3.69 9.58 -0.02
CA GLN A 357 3.13 8.31 -0.49
C GLN A 357 2.48 8.44 -1.88
N ILE A 358 1.79 9.55 -2.15
CA ILE A 358 1.24 9.86 -3.48
C ILE A 358 2.39 10.10 -4.47
N ALA A 359 3.40 10.88 -4.09
CA ALA A 359 4.56 11.15 -4.93
C ALA A 359 5.31 9.87 -5.32
N ASP A 360 5.57 8.97 -4.36
CA ASP A 360 6.21 7.67 -4.59
C ASP A 360 5.46 6.86 -5.68
N LYS A 361 4.12 6.87 -5.63
CA LYS A 361 3.24 6.12 -6.55
C LYS A 361 3.14 6.77 -7.93
N VAL A 362 3.01 8.09 -7.98
CA VAL A 362 3.02 8.85 -9.24
C VAL A 362 4.36 8.62 -9.96
N CYS A 363 5.48 8.83 -9.27
CA CYS A 363 6.79 8.64 -9.87
C CYS A 363 7.08 7.16 -10.21
N ALA A 364 6.53 6.19 -9.47
CA ALA A 364 6.63 4.77 -9.81
C ALA A 364 5.79 4.35 -11.02
N THR A 365 4.70 5.06 -11.27
CA THR A 365 3.90 4.86 -12.48
C THR A 365 4.61 5.43 -13.71
N LEU A 366 5.23 6.62 -13.56
CA LEU A 366 5.91 7.34 -14.65
C LEU A 366 7.31 6.79 -14.98
N ALA A 367 7.96 6.09 -14.05
CA ALA A 367 9.31 5.57 -14.25
C ALA A 367 9.38 4.38 -15.22
N GLU A 368 10.52 4.26 -15.90
CA GLU A 368 10.89 3.08 -16.67
C GLU A 368 11.83 2.17 -15.89
N TYR A 369 11.60 0.87 -16.00
CA TYR A 369 12.38 -0.17 -15.33
C TYR A 369 13.08 -1.02 -16.39
N ARG A 370 14.41 -0.90 -16.48
CA ARG A 370 15.24 -1.56 -17.51
C ARG A 370 14.71 -1.31 -18.94
N GLY A 371 14.37 -0.04 -19.22
CA GLY A 371 13.83 0.41 -20.52
C GLY A 371 12.41 -0.06 -20.83
N LYS A 372 11.67 -0.55 -19.81
CA LYS A 372 10.27 -0.95 -19.96
C LYS A 372 9.37 -0.04 -19.12
N PRO A 373 8.15 0.27 -19.58
CA PRO A 373 7.16 0.97 -18.78
C PRO A 373 6.87 0.25 -17.47
N SER A 374 6.40 0.99 -16.46
CA SER A 374 6.01 0.45 -15.17
C SER A 374 4.98 -0.68 -15.29
N SER A 375 5.14 -1.72 -14.48
CA SER A 375 4.16 -2.81 -14.31
C SER A 375 3.28 -2.64 -13.08
N ARG A 376 3.39 -1.50 -12.41
CA ARG A 376 2.78 -1.22 -11.10
C ARG A 376 1.34 -0.74 -11.23
N GLU A 377 0.48 -1.51 -11.92
CA GLU A 377 -0.96 -1.23 -12.08
C GLU A 377 -1.68 -0.99 -10.74
N TRP A 378 -1.26 -1.66 -9.68
CA TRP A 378 -1.77 -1.51 -8.32
C TRP A 378 -1.53 -0.13 -7.70
N ASP A 379 -0.53 0.64 -8.16
CA ASP A 379 -0.29 1.99 -7.64
C ASP A 379 -1.39 2.94 -8.10
N LEU A 380 -2.03 2.69 -9.25
CA LEU A 380 -3.20 3.45 -9.68
C LEU A 380 -4.41 3.18 -8.79
N VAL A 381 -4.60 1.94 -8.31
CA VAL A 381 -5.65 1.63 -7.32
C VAL A 381 -5.39 2.42 -6.03
N ASP A 382 -4.16 2.37 -5.54
CA ASP A 382 -3.77 3.09 -4.32
C ASP A 382 -3.92 4.61 -4.47
N LEU A 383 -3.60 5.17 -5.65
CA LEU A 383 -3.80 6.59 -5.94
C LEU A 383 -5.28 6.98 -5.93
N VAL A 384 -6.16 6.15 -6.49
CA VAL A 384 -7.62 6.37 -6.41
C VAL A 384 -8.09 6.32 -4.96
N VAL A 385 -7.61 5.36 -4.15
CA VAL A 385 -7.93 5.28 -2.73
C VAL A 385 -7.52 6.57 -2.01
N LEU A 386 -6.28 7.02 -2.17
CA LEU A 386 -5.78 8.22 -1.50
C LEU A 386 -6.54 9.48 -1.96
N ALA A 387 -6.79 9.64 -3.26
CA ALA A 387 -7.54 10.77 -3.80
C ALA A 387 -9.01 10.82 -3.35
N THR A 388 -9.60 9.69 -2.97
CA THR A 388 -11.01 9.62 -2.54
C THR A 388 -11.18 9.59 -1.03
N THR A 389 -10.10 9.60 -0.26
CA THR A 389 -10.16 9.42 1.21
C THR A 389 -9.31 10.40 2.01
N GLU A 390 -8.35 11.10 1.39
CA GLU A 390 -7.44 11.99 2.11
C GLU A 390 -7.49 13.40 1.52
N ASP A 391 -7.57 14.41 2.40
CA ASP A 391 -7.39 15.81 2.01
C ASP A 391 -5.91 16.13 1.84
N VAL A 392 -5.56 16.83 0.77
CA VAL A 392 -4.15 17.02 0.38
C VAL A 392 -3.88 18.48 0.03
N SER A 393 -2.87 19.07 0.64
CA SER A 393 -2.40 20.42 0.25
C SER A 393 -1.63 20.36 -1.08
N ALA A 394 -1.99 21.26 -2.00
CA ALA A 394 -1.36 21.33 -3.32
C ALA A 394 0.15 21.60 -3.23
N ASP A 395 0.53 22.59 -2.42
CA ASP A 395 1.94 22.99 -2.30
C ASP A 395 2.79 21.88 -1.67
N LYS A 396 2.24 21.15 -0.69
CA LYS A 396 2.91 20.00 -0.07
C LYS A 396 3.10 18.86 -1.07
N LEU A 397 2.05 18.48 -1.80
CA LEU A 397 2.13 17.42 -2.81
C LEU A 397 3.09 17.79 -3.94
N ARG A 398 3.09 19.05 -4.38
CA ARG A 398 4.04 19.53 -5.39
C ARG A 398 5.49 19.40 -4.93
N ARG A 399 5.80 19.80 -3.69
CA ARG A 399 7.14 19.62 -3.12
C ARG A 399 7.55 18.15 -3.04
N ALA A 400 6.63 17.28 -2.62
CA ALA A 400 6.85 15.84 -2.56
C ALA A 400 7.17 15.26 -3.95
N LEU A 401 6.36 15.58 -4.97
CA LEU A 401 6.58 15.15 -6.35
C LEU A 401 7.95 15.60 -6.90
N LEU A 402 8.33 16.86 -6.66
CA LEU A 402 9.61 17.39 -7.10
C LEU A 402 10.80 16.77 -6.35
N ALA A 403 10.65 16.43 -5.07
CA ALA A 403 11.69 15.74 -4.31
C ALA A 403 11.87 14.30 -4.80
N GLU A 404 10.77 13.57 -4.97
CA GLU A 404 10.78 12.18 -5.40
C GLU A 404 11.27 12.02 -6.84
N ALA A 405 10.83 12.90 -7.74
CA ALA A 405 11.30 12.92 -9.13
C ALA A 405 12.81 13.16 -9.20
N ARG A 406 13.35 14.10 -8.40
CA ARG A 406 14.79 14.33 -8.30
C ARG A 406 15.53 13.10 -7.78
N GLY A 407 15.02 12.43 -6.74
CA GLY A 407 15.62 11.20 -6.19
C GLY A 407 15.68 10.04 -7.19
N ARG A 408 14.77 10.04 -8.17
CA ARG A 408 14.72 9.04 -9.27
C ARG A 408 15.37 9.49 -10.57
N SER A 409 15.92 10.71 -10.63
CA SER A 409 16.37 11.32 -11.89
C SER A 409 15.28 11.31 -12.98
N LEU A 410 14.03 11.49 -12.58
CA LEU A 410 12.85 11.51 -13.44
C LEU A 410 12.49 12.96 -13.80
N THR A 411 12.26 13.22 -15.08
CA THR A 411 11.61 14.47 -15.51
C THR A 411 10.11 14.31 -15.38
N LEU A 412 9.47 15.16 -14.57
CA LEU A 412 8.01 15.16 -14.45
C LEU A 412 7.38 15.74 -15.73
N PRO A 413 6.38 15.04 -16.32
CA PRO A 413 5.59 15.58 -17.41
C PRO A 413 4.53 16.57 -16.88
N ASP A 414 3.89 17.31 -17.79
CA ASP A 414 2.72 18.15 -17.47
C ASP A 414 1.43 17.34 -17.24
N ARG A 415 1.43 16.07 -17.65
CA ARG A 415 0.28 15.16 -17.55
C ARG A 415 0.69 13.81 -17.00
N PHE A 416 -0.09 13.31 -16.06
CA PHE A 416 0.04 11.95 -15.58
C PHE A 416 -0.53 10.97 -16.60
N SER A 417 0.22 9.92 -16.92
CA SER A 417 -0.21 8.87 -17.85
C SER A 417 0.16 7.50 -17.33
N ALA A 418 -0.81 6.59 -17.34
CA ALA A 418 -0.56 5.16 -17.13
C ALA A 418 -0.06 4.50 -18.43
N PRO A 419 0.82 3.49 -18.35
CA PRO A 419 1.18 2.65 -19.49
C PRO A 419 -0.04 2.02 -20.19
N ALA A 420 -0.06 2.02 -21.52
CA ALA A 420 -1.18 1.53 -22.33
C ALA A 420 -1.47 0.02 -22.16
N SER A 421 -0.54 -0.74 -21.59
CA SER A 421 -0.71 -2.17 -21.28
C SER A 421 -1.56 -2.43 -20.03
N TRP A 422 -1.84 -1.39 -19.24
CA TRP A 422 -2.60 -1.50 -17.99
C TRP A 422 -4.10 -1.69 -18.25
N GLY A 423 -4.79 -2.37 -17.34
CA GLY A 423 -6.25 -2.48 -17.41
C GLY A 423 -6.79 -3.70 -16.70
N ARG A 424 -6.35 -4.89 -17.12
CA ARG A 424 -6.89 -6.16 -16.62
C ARG A 424 -6.63 -6.33 -15.13
N ARG A 425 -5.41 -6.04 -14.67
CA ARG A 425 -5.06 -6.21 -13.26
C ARG A 425 -5.68 -5.10 -12.42
N TYR A 426 -5.61 -3.86 -12.90
CA TYR A 426 -6.31 -2.74 -12.28
C TYR A 426 -7.79 -3.05 -12.01
N ALA A 427 -8.55 -3.47 -13.03
CA ALA A 427 -9.99 -3.74 -12.89
C ALA A 427 -10.29 -4.89 -11.91
N LYS A 428 -9.44 -5.92 -11.88
CA LYS A 428 -9.55 -7.03 -10.91
C LYS A 428 -9.40 -6.52 -9.47
N ASP A 429 -8.38 -5.71 -9.23
CA ASP A 429 -8.02 -5.27 -7.89
C ASP A 429 -8.98 -4.16 -7.40
N ALA A 430 -9.34 -3.22 -8.26
CA ALA A 430 -10.30 -2.14 -7.97
C ALA A 430 -11.71 -2.64 -7.62
N ARG A 431 -12.13 -3.79 -8.16
CA ARG A 431 -13.46 -4.38 -7.89
C ARG A 431 -13.70 -4.70 -6.42
N LEU A 432 -12.64 -5.00 -5.68
CA LEU A 432 -12.72 -5.40 -4.28
C LEU A 432 -12.52 -4.21 -3.33
N VAL A 433 -12.26 -3.02 -3.85
CA VAL A 433 -11.94 -1.83 -3.05
C VAL A 433 -13.11 -0.84 -3.12
N PRO A 434 -13.85 -0.62 -2.02
CA PRO A 434 -15.01 0.28 -2.01
C PRO A 434 -14.72 1.70 -2.48
N ALA A 435 -13.55 2.25 -2.14
CA ALA A 435 -13.10 3.57 -2.60
C ALA A 435 -12.98 3.67 -4.14
N CYS A 436 -12.81 2.54 -4.82
CA CYS A 436 -12.74 2.46 -6.28
C CYS A 436 -14.10 2.15 -6.93
N ALA A 437 -15.22 2.15 -6.20
CA ALA A 437 -16.54 1.80 -6.73
C ALA A 437 -16.94 2.57 -8.01
N HIS A 438 -16.55 3.85 -8.12
CA HIS A 438 -16.80 4.70 -9.29
C HIS A 438 -15.65 4.73 -10.30
N TYR A 439 -14.58 3.96 -10.07
CA TYR A 439 -13.32 4.00 -10.81
C TYR A 439 -12.88 2.58 -11.19
N GLN A 440 -13.80 1.78 -11.71
CA GLN A 440 -13.60 0.35 -11.98
C GLN A 440 -12.76 0.04 -13.24
N SER A 441 -12.40 1.06 -14.02
CA SER A 441 -11.53 0.94 -15.20
C SER A 441 -10.38 1.95 -15.13
N VAL A 442 -9.32 1.70 -15.90
CA VAL A 442 -8.17 2.61 -15.98
C VAL A 442 -8.60 3.97 -16.53
N GLU A 443 -9.52 4.01 -17.49
CA GLU A 443 -10.03 5.27 -18.07
C GLU A 443 -10.73 6.14 -17.01
N LEU A 444 -11.58 5.53 -16.17
CA LEU A 444 -12.25 6.23 -15.08
C LEU A 444 -11.24 6.69 -14.01
N ALA A 445 -10.29 5.83 -13.66
CA ALA A 445 -9.24 6.17 -12.71
C ALA A 445 -8.35 7.32 -13.20
N MET A 446 -7.96 7.28 -14.48
CA MET A 446 -7.17 8.34 -15.11
C MET A 446 -7.96 9.65 -15.21
N SER A 447 -9.27 9.61 -15.40
CA SER A 447 -10.11 10.82 -15.34
C SER A 447 -10.02 11.50 -13.97
N LEU A 448 -10.01 10.72 -12.87
CA LEU A 448 -9.74 11.25 -11.53
C LEU A 448 -8.31 11.77 -11.39
N MET A 449 -7.31 11.04 -11.90
CA MET A 449 -5.91 11.48 -11.83
C MET A 449 -5.64 12.73 -12.65
N THR A 450 -6.36 12.99 -13.74
CA THR A 450 -6.29 14.26 -14.46
C THR A 450 -6.82 15.41 -13.61
N ALA A 451 -7.93 15.23 -12.90
CA ALA A 451 -8.43 16.26 -11.98
C ALA A 451 -7.48 16.46 -10.78
N PHE A 452 -6.89 15.39 -10.27
CA PHE A 452 -6.08 15.44 -9.05
C PHE A 452 -4.61 15.82 -9.32
N ILE A 453 -3.91 15.09 -10.17
CA ILE A 453 -2.46 15.15 -10.37
C ILE A 453 -2.03 16.15 -11.46
N ASP A 454 -2.70 16.21 -12.61
CA ASP A 454 -2.26 17.09 -13.73
C ASP A 454 -2.24 18.58 -13.32
N GLN A 455 -3.16 19.00 -12.45
CA GLN A 455 -3.20 20.38 -11.94
C GLN A 455 -1.99 20.69 -11.05
N ILE A 456 -1.46 19.70 -10.33
CA ILE A 456 -0.27 19.82 -9.48
C ILE A 456 1.01 19.81 -10.31
N LEU A 457 1.07 18.95 -11.33
CA LEU A 457 2.20 18.88 -12.26
C LEU A 457 2.38 20.22 -12.98
N ARG A 458 1.28 20.85 -13.39
CA ARG A 458 1.25 22.16 -14.06
C ARG A 458 1.27 23.38 -13.13
N ASP A 459 1.29 23.16 -11.81
CA ASP A 459 1.32 24.23 -10.81
C ASP A 459 0.11 25.19 -10.84
N GLU A 460 -1.07 24.69 -11.24
CA GLU A 460 -2.28 25.49 -11.48
C GLU A 460 -3.13 25.73 -10.22
N VAL A 461 -2.85 25.01 -9.14
CA VAL A 461 -3.68 24.96 -7.91
C VAL A 461 -2.89 25.30 -6.65
N SER A 462 -1.80 26.06 -6.77
CA SER A 462 -1.01 26.49 -5.61
C SER A 462 -1.90 27.20 -4.57
N GLY A 463 -1.63 26.93 -3.30
CA GLY A 463 -2.41 27.42 -2.15
C GLY A 463 -3.76 26.71 -1.92
N LYS A 464 -4.20 25.82 -2.81
CA LYS A 464 -5.45 25.06 -2.65
C LYS A 464 -5.28 23.77 -1.87
N THR A 465 -6.40 23.22 -1.40
CA THR A 465 -6.46 21.89 -0.79
C THR A 465 -7.43 21.01 -1.58
N TRP A 466 -7.00 19.79 -1.89
CA TRP A 466 -7.86 18.77 -2.45
C TRP A 466 -8.86 18.35 -1.38
N ASP A 467 -10.14 18.53 -1.67
CA ASP A 467 -11.24 18.02 -0.88
C ASP A 467 -11.63 16.66 -1.44
N HIS A 468 -11.34 15.59 -0.71
CA HIS A 468 -11.60 14.23 -1.18
C HIS A 468 -13.09 13.92 -1.34
N SER A 469 -13.96 14.58 -0.58
CA SER A 469 -15.41 14.39 -0.67
C SER A 469 -15.97 15.03 -1.95
N ARG A 470 -15.45 16.20 -2.32
CA ARG A 470 -15.83 16.91 -3.55
C ARG A 470 -15.07 16.42 -4.78
N ARG A 471 -13.90 15.82 -4.59
CA ARG A 471 -12.93 15.43 -5.62
C ARG A 471 -12.53 16.62 -6.48
N ASP A 472 -12.18 17.72 -5.82
CA ASP A 472 -11.78 18.97 -6.45
C ASP A 472 -10.81 19.77 -5.55
N TRP A 473 -10.08 20.70 -6.17
CA TRP A 473 -9.18 21.63 -5.48
C TRP A 473 -9.93 22.89 -5.04
N ALA A 474 -10.08 23.07 -3.73
CA ALA A 474 -10.79 24.18 -3.09
C ALA A 474 -9.83 25.24 -2.53
#